data_AF-A0AAV8XC03-F1
#
_entry.id   AF-A0AAV8XC03-F1
#
_cell.length_a   1.000
_cell.length_b   1.000
_cell.length_c   1.000
_cell.angle_alpha   90.00
_cell.angle_beta   90.00
_cell.angle_gamma   90.00
#
_symmetry.space_group_name_H-M   'P 1'
#
loop_
_entity.id
_entity.type
_entity.pdbx_description
1 polymer ?
#
loop_
_entity_poly.entity_id
_entity_poly.type
_entity_poly.pdbx_seq_one_letter_code
_entity_poly.pdbx_strand_id
1 'polypeptide(L)'
;MSSTSPIDPADDFDPDFTCSMEACFNAFDKNCDGKLDIDEFRILCQALFRNNKGQTYETKESHLLDMFQIFDADNDGQIDKEEFTYCWNNWIKTIVRPISALLVIDVQNDFICGTLDIRNCPAKQNGEDIIQPINGLLERIEFDAVFYSLDWHPSDHISFLDNIGLRKLHASSPLATDEAQLYDTVVFEGEPPMTQRLWPRHCVQNTWGSELYKDLKVVESAVKIYKGTNPEVDSYSAFWDNSKLTDTKLEAQLKMRNITDVYVCGVAYDVCVGATAVDAISSGFRTILLDDCCRGVDLHDIEQTKSAVIKNHGVVMDSSRVRNMVEGNDRRPELGYKLALNLRERQQHPEAS
;
A
#
# COMPACT_ATOMS: atom_id res chain seq x y z
N MET A 1 26.75 12.10 54.04
CA MET A 1 25.41 12.31 53.45
C MET A 1 25.57 12.38 51.95
N SER A 2 24.76 11.59 51.24
CA SER A 2 24.47 11.60 49.80
C SER A 2 25.60 11.26 48.82
N SER A 3 25.62 10.00 48.41
CA SER A 3 26.10 9.53 47.11
C SER A 3 24.99 9.74 46.07
N THR A 4 25.30 10.39 44.95
CA THR A 4 24.40 10.53 43.80
C THR A 4 24.65 9.42 42.80
N SER A 5 23.70 8.50 42.66
CA SER A 5 23.61 7.59 41.50
C SER A 5 22.87 8.29 40.35
N PRO A 6 23.23 8.06 39.07
CA PRO A 6 22.46 8.54 37.94
C PRO A 6 21.18 7.72 37.79
N ILE A 7 20.08 8.41 37.52
CA ILE A 7 18.77 7.84 37.20
C ILE A 7 18.79 7.45 35.72
N ASP A 8 18.65 6.16 35.42
CA ASP A 8 18.41 5.63 34.08
C ASP A 8 17.02 6.09 33.57
N PRO A 9 16.90 6.62 32.34
CA PRO A 9 15.60 6.98 31.76
C PRO A 9 15.11 5.83 30.87
N ALA A 10 14.67 4.73 31.48
CA ALA A 10 14.04 3.63 30.76
C ALA A 10 13.14 2.82 31.69
N ASP A 11 12.22 3.48 32.39
CA ASP A 11 11.09 2.82 33.07
C ASP A 11 10.09 3.90 33.50
N ASP A 12 9.20 4.28 32.58
CA ASP A 12 7.83 4.71 32.90
C ASP A 12 7.09 5.01 31.59
N PHE A 13 6.41 4.01 31.03
CA PHE A 13 5.32 4.24 30.07
C PHE A 13 4.37 3.04 30.05
N ASP A 14 3.18 3.22 30.64
CA ASP A 14 1.99 2.45 30.33
C ASP A 14 0.84 3.44 30.09
N PRO A 15 0.19 3.37 28.92
CA PRO A 15 -1.19 2.90 28.95
C PRO A 15 -1.60 2.10 27.70
N ASP A 16 -2.35 1.02 27.93
CA ASP A 16 -3.30 0.39 27.00
C ASP A 16 -2.85 -0.73 26.02
N PHE A 17 -1.66 -1.32 26.16
CA PHE A 17 -1.37 -2.76 25.85
C PHE A 17 0.14 -3.01 26.03
N THR A 18 0.60 -3.09 27.28
CA THR A 18 1.97 -3.48 27.68
C THR A 18 2.00 -4.93 28.17
N CYS A 19 1.34 -5.84 27.46
CA CYS A 19 1.56 -7.27 27.72
C CYS A 19 2.97 -7.62 27.24
N SER A 20 3.86 -8.02 28.16
CA SER A 20 5.15 -8.59 27.76
C SER A 20 4.91 -9.81 26.88
N MET A 21 5.87 -10.16 26.01
CA MET A 21 5.78 -11.37 25.19
C MET A 21 5.42 -12.60 26.04
N GLU A 22 6.05 -12.73 27.22
CA GLU A 22 5.80 -13.82 28.16
C GLU A 22 4.38 -13.78 28.73
N ALA A 23 3.88 -12.61 29.11
CA ALA A 23 2.52 -12.47 29.60
C ALA A 23 1.48 -12.80 28.52
N CYS A 24 1.77 -12.48 27.25
CA CYS A 24 0.94 -12.85 26.12
C CYS A 24 0.95 -14.36 25.91
N PHE A 25 2.14 -14.96 25.83
CA PHE A 25 2.32 -16.40 25.69
C PHE A 25 1.56 -17.17 26.78
N ASN A 26 1.82 -16.84 28.04
CA ASN A 26 1.19 -17.49 29.20
C ASN A 26 -0.34 -17.27 29.26
N ALA A 27 -0.86 -16.21 28.63
CA ALA A 27 -2.30 -15.98 28.57
C ALA A 27 -3.01 -16.93 27.59
N PHE A 28 -2.28 -17.45 26.59
CA PHE A 28 -2.83 -18.34 25.57
C PHE A 28 -2.41 -19.80 25.75
N ASP A 29 -1.30 -20.09 26.43
CA ASP A 29 -0.92 -21.43 26.93
C ASP A 29 -1.89 -21.86 28.06
N LYS A 30 -3.04 -22.42 27.67
CA LYS A 30 -4.15 -22.76 28.57
C LYS A 30 -3.87 -24.03 29.34
N ASN A 31 -3.16 -24.97 28.73
CA ASN A 31 -2.82 -26.23 29.36
C ASN A 31 -1.53 -26.14 30.21
N CYS A 32 -0.79 -25.02 30.12
CA CYS A 32 0.45 -24.72 30.82
C CYS A 32 1.58 -25.71 30.49
N ASP A 33 1.63 -26.22 29.25
CA ASP A 33 2.66 -27.15 28.78
C ASP A 33 3.91 -26.44 28.23
N GLY A 34 3.87 -25.10 28.14
CA GLY A 34 4.98 -24.28 27.69
C GLY A 34 5.09 -24.15 26.17
N LYS A 35 4.05 -24.57 25.43
CA LYS A 35 3.91 -24.45 23.98
C LYS A 35 2.47 -24.00 23.64
N LEU A 36 2.22 -23.65 22.38
CA LEU A 36 0.87 -23.35 21.89
C LEU A 36 0.46 -24.36 20.81
N ASP A 37 -0.63 -25.08 21.04
CA ASP A 37 -1.24 -25.91 19.99
C ASP A 37 -2.13 -25.07 19.03
N ILE A 38 -2.69 -25.72 18.01
CA ILE A 38 -3.55 -25.06 17.03
C ILE A 38 -4.81 -24.45 17.63
N ASP A 39 -5.36 -25.04 18.70
CA ASP A 39 -6.58 -24.56 19.36
C ASP A 39 -6.27 -23.30 20.19
N GLU A 40 -5.13 -23.29 20.89
CA GLU A 40 -4.63 -22.12 21.61
C GLU A 40 -4.23 -20.99 20.67
N PHE A 41 -3.56 -21.31 19.57
CA PHE A 41 -3.26 -20.34 18.51
C PHE A 41 -4.53 -19.76 17.87
N ARG A 42 -5.60 -20.56 17.73
CA ARG A 42 -6.92 -20.07 17.28
C ARG A 42 -7.46 -19.01 18.23
N ILE A 43 -7.38 -19.24 19.54
CA ILE A 43 -7.84 -18.29 20.56
C ILE A 43 -6.98 -17.01 20.50
N LEU A 44 -5.67 -17.14 20.30
CA LEU A 44 -4.78 -16.00 20.07
C LEU A 44 -5.22 -15.17 18.85
N CYS A 45 -5.49 -15.82 17.71
CA CYS A 45 -5.95 -15.15 16.50
C CYS A 45 -7.30 -14.46 16.70
N GLN A 46 -8.23 -15.08 17.44
CA GLN A 46 -9.53 -14.49 17.78
C GLN A 46 -9.40 -13.25 18.68
N ALA A 47 -8.41 -13.23 19.57
CA ALA A 47 -8.11 -12.08 20.41
C ALA A 47 -7.35 -10.98 19.64
N LEU A 48 -6.51 -11.37 18.68
CA LEU A 48 -5.71 -10.49 17.85
C LEU A 48 -6.57 -9.77 16.81
N PHE A 49 -7.39 -10.50 16.06
CA PHE A 49 -8.20 -9.96 14.97
C PHE A 49 -9.58 -9.53 15.45
N ARG A 50 -9.69 -8.26 15.80
CA ARG A 50 -10.92 -7.66 16.30
C ARG A 50 -11.05 -6.22 15.85
N ASN A 51 -12.29 -5.73 15.84
CA ASN A 51 -12.58 -4.33 15.59
C ASN A 51 -12.49 -3.48 16.87
N ASN A 52 -12.67 -2.17 16.71
CA ASN A 52 -12.63 -1.20 17.81
C ASN A 52 -13.74 -1.36 18.86
N LYS A 53 -14.76 -2.19 18.61
CA LYS A 53 -15.81 -2.56 19.57
C LYS A 53 -15.51 -3.87 20.30
N GLY A 54 -14.33 -4.45 20.09
CA GLY A 54 -13.94 -5.74 20.64
C GLY A 54 -14.60 -6.95 19.97
N GLN A 55 -15.29 -6.77 18.83
CA GLN A 55 -15.87 -7.88 18.09
C GLN A 55 -14.79 -8.56 17.25
N THR A 56 -14.65 -9.87 17.43
CA THR A 56 -13.69 -10.70 16.70
C THR A 56 -14.10 -10.85 15.24
N TYR A 57 -13.10 -10.84 14.35
CA TYR A 57 -13.27 -11.20 12.96
C TYR A 57 -13.10 -12.71 12.76
N GLU A 58 -13.96 -13.29 11.93
CA GLU A 58 -13.80 -14.68 11.52
C GLU A 58 -12.58 -14.81 10.61
N THR A 59 -11.71 -15.75 10.93
CA THR A 59 -10.56 -16.13 10.10
C THR A 59 -10.89 -17.47 9.46
N LYS A 60 -10.70 -17.58 8.14
CA LYS A 60 -10.91 -18.85 7.43
C LYS A 60 -9.98 -19.91 8.01
N GLU A 61 -10.51 -21.11 8.23
CA GLU A 61 -9.74 -22.21 8.84
C GLU A 61 -8.45 -22.53 8.06
N SER A 62 -8.50 -22.47 6.72
CA SER A 62 -7.30 -22.66 5.89
C SER A 62 -6.21 -21.61 6.16
N HIS A 63 -6.59 -20.33 6.33
CA HIS A 63 -5.62 -19.28 6.64
C HIS A 63 -5.06 -19.44 8.05
N LEU A 64 -5.87 -19.86 9.00
CA LEU A 64 -5.42 -20.12 10.37
C LEU A 64 -4.36 -21.22 10.40
N LEU A 65 -4.62 -22.34 9.73
CA LEU A 65 -3.68 -23.45 9.61
C LEU A 65 -2.39 -23.04 8.90
N ASP A 66 -2.52 -22.29 7.80
CA ASP A 66 -1.36 -21.77 7.08
C ASP A 66 -0.51 -20.84 7.96
N MET A 67 -1.13 -19.95 8.76
CA MET A 67 -0.39 -19.09 9.70
C MET A 67 0.28 -19.88 10.80
N PHE A 68 -0.40 -20.89 11.36
CA PHE A 68 0.18 -21.76 12.38
C PHE A 68 1.43 -22.46 11.86
N GLN A 69 1.36 -23.07 10.68
CA GLN A 69 2.50 -23.74 10.03
C GLN A 69 3.66 -22.80 9.68
N ILE A 70 3.40 -21.49 9.51
CA ILE A 70 4.46 -20.51 9.27
C ILE A 70 5.28 -20.25 10.54
N PHE A 71 4.65 -20.35 11.70
CA PHE A 71 5.31 -20.10 12.99
C PHE A 71 5.81 -21.37 13.67
N ASP A 72 5.19 -22.52 13.41
CA ASP A 72 5.70 -23.87 13.73
C ASP A 72 6.84 -24.23 12.74
N ALA A 73 8.04 -23.77 13.04
CA ALA A 73 9.20 -23.82 12.16
C ALA A 73 9.80 -25.23 12.09
N ASP A 74 9.74 -26.00 13.17
CA ASP A 74 10.24 -27.37 13.22
C ASP A 74 9.19 -28.43 12.82
N ASN A 75 7.93 -28.01 12.61
CA ASN A 75 6.78 -28.83 12.22
C ASN A 75 6.45 -29.92 13.24
N ASP A 76 6.66 -29.64 14.54
CA ASP A 76 6.28 -30.54 15.62
C ASP A 76 4.79 -30.47 16.00
N GLY A 77 4.05 -29.53 15.39
CA GLY A 77 2.62 -29.31 15.59
C GLY A 77 2.31 -28.42 16.79
N GLN A 78 3.31 -27.75 17.36
CA GLN A 78 3.21 -26.85 18.49
C GLN A 78 4.09 -25.62 18.24
N ILE A 79 3.75 -24.48 18.83
CA ILE A 79 4.58 -23.27 18.78
C ILE A 79 5.27 -23.11 20.13
N ASP A 80 6.57 -23.34 20.19
CA ASP A 80 7.35 -23.16 21.42
C ASP A 80 7.66 -21.68 21.71
N LYS A 81 8.46 -21.42 22.76
CA LYS A 81 8.77 -20.03 23.17
C LYS A 81 9.67 -19.31 22.17
N GLU A 82 10.61 -20.02 21.56
CA GLU A 82 11.54 -19.49 20.57
C GLU A 82 10.77 -19.11 19.29
N GLU A 83 9.90 -19.99 18.82
CA GLU A 83 9.01 -19.77 17.68
C GLU A 83 8.00 -18.66 17.96
N PHE A 84 7.41 -18.66 19.16
CA PHE A 84 6.54 -17.58 19.59
C PHE A 84 7.26 -16.24 19.68
N THR A 85 8.55 -16.24 20.06
CA THR A 85 9.35 -15.01 20.07
C THR A 85 9.47 -14.42 18.66
N TYR A 86 9.68 -15.27 17.65
CA TYR A 86 9.70 -14.85 16.25
C TYR A 86 8.33 -14.33 15.79
N CYS A 87 7.25 -15.08 16.09
CA CYS A 87 5.86 -14.69 15.84
C CYS A 87 5.52 -13.33 16.48
N TRP A 88 5.88 -13.15 17.75
CA TRP A 88 5.64 -11.93 18.51
C TRP A 88 6.33 -10.73 17.87
N ASN A 89 7.63 -10.85 17.59
CA ASN A 89 8.44 -9.72 17.13
C ASN A 89 8.13 -9.30 15.68
N ASN A 90 7.78 -10.24 14.81
CA ASN A 90 7.61 -9.96 13.38
C ASN A 90 6.15 -9.86 12.93
N TRP A 91 5.23 -10.48 13.67
CA TRP A 91 3.82 -10.58 13.26
C TRP A 91 2.88 -9.89 14.25
N ILE A 92 2.86 -10.30 15.52
CA ILE A 92 1.91 -9.77 16.50
C ILE A 92 2.16 -8.27 16.75
N LYS A 93 3.41 -7.88 17.03
CA LYS A 93 3.79 -6.47 17.26
C LYS A 93 3.38 -5.58 16.09
N THR A 94 3.68 -6.00 14.88
CA THR A 94 3.31 -5.30 13.64
C THR A 94 1.80 -5.09 13.55
N ILE A 95 1.01 -6.11 13.89
CA ILE A 95 -0.45 -6.04 13.83
C ILE A 95 -1.03 -5.08 14.89
N VAL A 96 -0.50 -5.10 16.10
CA VAL A 96 -1.02 -4.29 17.22
C VAL A 96 -0.45 -2.88 17.30
N ARG A 97 0.72 -2.64 16.68
CA ARG A 97 1.41 -1.34 16.62
C ARG A 97 1.88 -1.07 15.18
N PRO A 98 0.94 -0.83 14.24
CA PRO A 98 1.29 -0.45 12.88
C PRO A 98 2.09 0.84 12.84
N ILE A 99 3.06 0.91 11.93
CA ILE A 99 3.69 2.15 11.50
C ILE A 99 3.10 2.50 10.12
N SER A 100 2.34 3.58 10.07
CA SER A 100 1.39 3.86 9.00
C SER A 100 1.86 4.98 8.07
N ALA A 101 1.80 4.74 6.76
CA ALA A 101 2.00 5.78 5.75
C ALA A 101 0.75 6.02 4.91
N LEU A 102 0.41 7.29 4.68
CA LEU A 102 -0.60 7.68 3.69
C LEU A 102 0.09 7.98 2.35
N LEU A 103 -0.34 7.30 1.29
CA LEU A 103 0.11 7.50 -0.09
C LEU A 103 -1.01 8.20 -0.87
N VAL A 104 -0.82 9.49 -1.16
CA VAL A 104 -1.76 10.32 -1.94
C VAL A 104 -1.28 10.37 -3.38
N ILE A 105 -1.99 9.66 -4.26
CA ILE A 105 -1.55 9.40 -5.63
C ILE A 105 -2.13 10.44 -6.60
N ASP A 106 -1.24 11.19 -7.24
CA ASP A 106 -1.47 12.03 -8.42
C ASP A 106 -2.68 12.99 -8.32
N VAL A 107 -2.93 13.57 -7.15
CA VAL A 107 -4.01 14.56 -6.98
C VAL A 107 -3.54 15.92 -7.55
N GLN A 108 -3.39 15.96 -8.87
CA GLN A 108 -2.83 17.07 -9.66
C GLN A 108 -3.90 17.74 -10.54
N ASN A 109 -3.64 18.97 -10.96
CA ASN A 109 -4.60 19.78 -11.71
C ASN A 109 -5.11 19.10 -12.98
N ASP A 110 -4.25 18.44 -13.76
CA ASP A 110 -4.68 17.80 -15.00
C ASP A 110 -5.71 16.70 -14.80
N PHE A 111 -5.64 15.94 -13.70
CA PHE A 111 -6.59 14.88 -13.40
C PHE A 111 -7.91 15.38 -12.80
N ILE A 112 -7.92 16.58 -12.19
CA ILE A 112 -9.09 17.13 -11.51
C ILE A 112 -9.88 18.11 -12.40
N CYS A 113 -9.17 18.92 -13.18
CA CYS A 113 -9.79 20.01 -13.97
C CYS A 113 -9.01 20.44 -15.22
N GLY A 114 -7.93 19.74 -15.58
CA GLY A 114 -7.10 20.06 -16.74
C GLY A 114 -7.31 19.09 -17.90
N THR A 115 -6.22 18.72 -18.57
CA THR A 115 -6.28 18.03 -19.86
C THR A 115 -6.74 16.58 -19.78
N LEU A 116 -6.57 15.94 -18.62
CA LEU A 116 -6.96 14.56 -18.33
C LEU A 116 -7.96 14.49 -17.16
N ASP A 117 -8.91 15.42 -17.15
CA ASP A 117 -9.95 15.51 -16.13
C ASP A 117 -10.79 14.22 -16.09
N ILE A 118 -10.77 13.54 -14.93
CA ILE A 118 -11.44 12.26 -14.69
C ILE A 118 -12.96 12.32 -14.98
N ARG A 119 -13.59 13.51 -14.90
CA ARG A 119 -15.01 13.67 -15.26
C ARG A 119 -15.31 13.36 -16.72
N ASN A 120 -14.31 13.52 -17.59
CA ASN A 120 -14.43 13.26 -19.01
C ASN A 120 -14.14 11.80 -19.37
N CYS A 121 -13.73 10.98 -18.40
CA CYS A 121 -13.50 9.56 -18.59
C CYS A 121 -14.81 8.75 -18.56
N PRO A 122 -14.82 7.49 -19.07
CA PRO A 122 -16.02 6.64 -19.14
C PRO A 122 -16.82 6.50 -17.84
N ALA A 123 -16.15 6.43 -16.68
CA ALA A 123 -16.79 6.33 -15.37
C ALA A 123 -17.57 7.58 -14.95
N LYS A 124 -17.29 8.74 -15.57
CA LYS A 124 -17.93 10.05 -15.28
C LYS A 124 -17.86 10.44 -13.79
N GLN A 125 -16.80 9.99 -13.13
CA GLN A 125 -16.52 10.29 -11.74
C GLN A 125 -15.91 11.68 -11.61
N ASN A 126 -16.16 12.38 -10.50
CA ASN A 126 -15.58 13.70 -10.26
C ASN A 126 -14.34 13.62 -9.37
N GLY A 127 -13.17 13.93 -9.94
CA GLY A 127 -11.91 13.94 -9.22
C GLY A 127 -11.89 14.91 -8.03
N GLU A 128 -12.67 16.00 -8.04
CA GLU A 128 -12.71 16.94 -6.92
C GLU A 128 -13.36 16.33 -5.66
N ASP A 129 -14.18 15.28 -5.81
CA ASP A 129 -14.90 14.67 -4.69
C ASP A 129 -13.99 14.01 -3.65
N ILE A 130 -12.75 13.67 -4.01
CA ILE A 130 -11.78 13.02 -3.09
C ILE A 130 -11.03 14.03 -2.22
N ILE A 131 -11.08 15.31 -2.55
CA ILE A 131 -10.30 16.35 -1.85
C ILE A 131 -10.72 16.44 -0.38
N GLN A 132 -12.02 16.52 -0.10
CA GLN A 132 -12.52 16.63 1.27
C GLN A 132 -12.27 15.36 2.11
N PRO A 133 -12.54 14.13 1.62
CA PRO A 133 -12.16 12.91 2.31
C PRO A 133 -10.66 12.83 2.64
N ILE A 134 -9.78 13.12 1.67
CA ILE A 134 -8.31 13.08 1.88
C ILE A 134 -7.86 14.14 2.88
N ASN A 135 -8.33 15.39 2.74
CA ASN A 135 -8.03 16.45 3.70
C ASN A 135 -8.53 16.09 5.10
N GLY A 136 -9.70 15.48 5.21
CA GLY A 136 -10.26 15.00 6.46
C GLY A 136 -9.38 13.93 7.13
N LEU A 137 -8.77 13.02 6.37
CA LEU A 137 -7.80 12.05 6.88
C LEU A 137 -6.56 12.77 7.42
N LEU A 138 -5.96 13.66 6.63
CA LEU A 138 -4.76 14.41 6.97
C LEU A 138 -4.92 15.30 8.21
N GLU A 139 -6.13 15.79 8.48
CA GLU A 139 -6.44 16.60 9.65
C GLU A 139 -6.70 15.80 10.93
N ARG A 140 -7.29 14.60 10.79
CA ARG A 140 -7.89 13.86 11.90
C ARG A 140 -7.07 12.67 12.36
N ILE A 141 -6.07 12.29 11.58
CA ILE A 141 -5.26 11.09 11.79
C ILE A 141 -3.81 11.49 11.64
N GLU A 142 -3.02 11.12 12.65
CA GLU A 142 -1.58 11.27 12.61
C GLU A 142 -0.98 10.01 11.97
N PHE A 143 -0.51 10.15 10.73
CA PHE A 143 0.27 9.11 10.06
C PHE A 143 1.76 9.32 10.37
N ASP A 144 2.51 8.23 10.52
CA ASP A 144 3.97 8.28 10.72
C ASP A 144 4.69 8.87 9.50
N ALA A 145 4.10 8.74 8.31
CA ALA A 145 4.59 9.39 7.10
C ALA A 145 3.46 9.69 6.10
N VAL A 146 3.64 10.76 5.32
CA VAL A 146 2.76 11.10 4.20
C VAL A 146 3.60 11.26 2.93
N PHE A 147 3.12 10.66 1.85
CA PHE A 147 3.74 10.73 0.54
C PHE A 147 2.74 11.24 -0.48
N TYR A 148 3.20 12.13 -1.36
CA TYR A 148 2.44 12.55 -2.54
C TYR A 148 3.18 12.06 -3.78
N SER A 149 2.55 11.23 -4.60
CA SER A 149 3.09 10.99 -5.94
C SER A 149 2.65 12.10 -6.88
N LEU A 150 3.50 12.39 -7.86
CA LEU A 150 3.23 13.32 -8.93
C LEU A 150 3.64 12.68 -10.23
N ASP A 151 2.71 12.56 -11.16
CA ASP A 151 3.04 12.35 -12.56
C ASP A 151 3.81 13.57 -13.07
N TRP A 152 4.94 13.32 -13.75
CA TRP A 152 5.94 14.36 -14.01
C TRP A 152 6.65 14.15 -15.35
N HIS A 153 5.89 14.24 -16.42
CA HIS A 153 6.30 13.81 -17.75
C HIS A 153 7.08 14.87 -18.54
N PRO A 154 8.22 14.52 -19.16
CA PRO A 154 8.86 15.40 -20.13
C PRO A 154 7.94 15.65 -21.35
N SER A 155 8.17 16.74 -22.09
CA SER A 155 7.29 17.11 -23.21
C SER A 155 7.26 16.07 -24.34
N ASP A 156 8.28 15.25 -24.49
CA ASP A 156 8.42 14.21 -25.51
C ASP A 156 8.11 12.79 -24.99
N HIS A 157 7.42 12.68 -23.84
CA HIS A 157 7.08 11.41 -23.21
C HIS A 157 6.30 10.47 -24.14
N ILE A 158 6.63 9.17 -24.08
CA ILE A 158 6.10 8.09 -24.91
C ILE A 158 4.59 7.87 -24.77
N SER A 159 4.02 8.22 -23.61
CA SER A 159 2.61 7.99 -23.33
C SER A 159 1.66 8.97 -24.02
N PHE A 160 2.17 10.07 -24.59
CA PHE A 160 1.30 11.07 -25.22
C PHE A 160 0.96 10.72 -26.67
N LEU A 161 -0.32 10.79 -27.01
CA LEU A 161 -0.80 10.53 -28.38
C LEU A 161 -0.15 11.46 -29.40
N ASP A 162 0.07 12.74 -29.07
CA ASP A 162 0.70 13.70 -29.99
C ASP A 162 2.19 13.41 -30.23
N ASN A 163 2.81 12.57 -29.40
CA ASN A 163 4.19 12.11 -29.53
C ASN A 163 4.32 10.72 -30.19
N ILE A 164 3.22 10.07 -30.59
CA ILE A 164 3.25 8.70 -31.14
C ILE A 164 4.22 8.56 -32.33
N GLY A 165 4.34 9.59 -33.17
CA GLY A 165 5.23 9.60 -34.32
C GLY A 165 6.72 9.82 -34.01
N LEU A 166 7.09 10.11 -32.75
CA LEU A 166 8.48 10.30 -32.34
C LEU A 166 9.25 8.98 -32.20
N ARG A 167 8.53 7.87 -32.03
CA ARG A 167 9.08 6.52 -31.85
C ARG A 167 8.48 5.57 -32.86
N LYS A 168 9.22 4.52 -33.19
CA LYS A 168 8.77 3.52 -34.15
C LYS A 168 7.87 2.50 -33.45
N LEU A 169 6.70 2.23 -34.04
CA LEU A 169 5.84 1.15 -33.59
C LEU A 169 6.41 -0.20 -34.01
N HIS A 170 6.36 -1.16 -33.09
CA HIS A 170 6.73 -2.54 -33.34
C HIS A 170 5.73 -3.19 -34.30
N ALA A 171 6.19 -4.16 -35.10
CA ALA A 171 5.34 -4.84 -36.09
C ALA A 171 4.14 -5.60 -35.48
N SER A 172 4.18 -5.89 -34.18
CA SER A 172 3.06 -6.50 -33.44
C SER A 172 2.06 -5.49 -32.87
N SER A 173 2.27 -4.18 -33.06
CA SER A 173 1.31 -3.16 -32.62
C SER A 173 -0.03 -3.38 -33.34
N PRO A 174 -1.16 -3.37 -32.62
CA PRO A 174 -2.48 -3.60 -33.21
C PRO A 174 -2.94 -2.47 -34.13
N LEU A 175 -2.32 -1.29 -34.00
CA LEU A 175 -2.71 -0.05 -34.68
C LEU A 175 -1.49 0.61 -35.33
N ALA A 176 -1.73 1.25 -36.48
CA ALA A 176 -0.76 2.14 -37.11
C ALA A 176 -0.79 3.54 -36.46
N THR A 177 0.28 4.31 -36.66
CA THR A 177 0.47 5.64 -36.05
C THR A 177 -0.66 6.62 -36.39
N ASP A 178 -1.19 6.56 -37.61
CA ASP A 178 -2.26 7.41 -38.13
C ASP A 178 -3.68 6.95 -37.75
N GLU A 179 -3.81 5.72 -37.27
CA GLU A 179 -5.08 5.13 -36.82
C GLU A 179 -5.30 5.27 -35.32
N ALA A 180 -4.22 5.39 -34.55
CA ALA A 180 -4.27 5.43 -33.09
C ALA A 180 -5.05 6.65 -32.56
N GLN A 181 -5.91 6.40 -31.58
CA GLN A 181 -6.71 7.41 -30.89
C GLN A 181 -6.36 7.49 -29.41
N LEU A 182 -6.97 8.46 -28.72
CA LEU A 182 -6.84 8.58 -27.27
C LEU A 182 -7.33 7.29 -26.60
N TYR A 183 -6.57 6.84 -25.60
CA TYR A 183 -6.81 5.65 -24.80
C TYR A 183 -6.56 4.32 -25.49
N ASP A 184 -6.17 4.31 -26.77
CA ASP A 184 -5.72 3.10 -27.45
C ASP A 184 -4.40 2.59 -26.88
N THR A 185 -4.13 1.31 -27.09
CA THR A 185 -2.87 0.67 -26.69
C THR A 185 -2.07 0.30 -27.92
N VAL A 186 -0.82 0.76 -27.96
CA VAL A 186 0.15 0.48 -29.04
C VAL A 186 1.37 -0.25 -28.48
N VAL A 187 2.19 -0.79 -29.38
CA VAL A 187 3.46 -1.43 -29.01
C VAL A 187 4.60 -0.70 -29.70
N PHE A 188 5.51 -0.10 -28.94
CA PHE A 188 6.72 0.53 -29.46
C PHE A 188 7.88 -0.47 -29.61
N GLU A 189 8.78 -0.22 -30.57
CA GLU A 189 10.03 -0.98 -30.70
C GLU A 189 10.90 -0.79 -29.46
N GLY A 190 11.58 -1.85 -29.05
CA GLY A 190 12.46 -1.89 -27.88
C GLY A 190 12.91 -3.33 -27.60
N GLU A 191 13.88 -3.49 -26.69
CA GLU A 191 14.31 -4.79 -26.19
C GLU A 191 14.06 -4.87 -24.67
N PRO A 192 12.92 -5.44 -24.21
CA PRO A 192 11.80 -5.99 -24.99
C PRO A 192 10.86 -4.92 -25.58
N PRO A 193 9.97 -5.28 -26.56
CA PRO A 193 8.95 -4.37 -27.07
C PRO A 193 8.04 -3.84 -25.95
N MET A 194 7.62 -2.58 -26.06
CA MET A 194 6.94 -1.88 -24.97
C MET A 194 5.48 -1.60 -25.30
N THR A 195 4.58 -2.19 -24.54
CA THR A 195 3.14 -1.90 -24.61
C THR A 195 2.84 -0.60 -23.88
N GLN A 196 2.18 0.35 -24.55
CA GLN A 196 1.85 1.67 -24.00
C GLN A 196 0.41 2.05 -24.34
N ARG A 197 -0.34 2.49 -23.31
CA ARG A 197 -1.64 3.14 -23.50
C ARG A 197 -1.42 4.64 -23.79
N LEU A 198 -2.10 5.17 -24.78
CA LEU A 198 -1.92 6.55 -25.21
C LEU A 198 -2.88 7.48 -24.45
N TRP A 199 -2.35 8.60 -23.97
CA TRP A 199 -3.05 9.60 -23.18
C TRP A 199 -3.00 10.97 -23.87
N PRO A 200 -3.91 11.90 -23.54
CA PRO A 200 -3.69 13.29 -23.89
C PRO A 200 -2.42 13.78 -23.18
N ARG A 201 -1.80 14.85 -23.68
CA ARG A 201 -0.69 15.50 -22.96
C ARG A 201 -1.18 15.97 -21.59
N HIS A 202 -0.55 15.48 -20.53
CA HIS A 202 -0.90 15.79 -19.15
C HIS A 202 0.35 15.81 -18.28
N CYS A 203 0.25 16.47 -17.13
CA CYS A 203 1.26 16.52 -16.07
C CYS A 203 2.68 16.81 -16.60
N VAL A 204 2.77 17.67 -17.62
CA VAL A 204 4.05 18.02 -18.23
C VAL A 204 4.88 18.80 -17.22
N GLN A 205 6.16 18.47 -17.10
CA GLN A 205 7.05 19.05 -16.08
C GLN A 205 6.99 20.59 -16.08
N ASN A 206 6.86 21.15 -14.87
CA ASN A 206 6.83 22.59 -14.62
C ASN A 206 5.65 23.33 -15.28
N THR A 207 4.55 22.62 -15.55
CA THR A 207 3.31 23.24 -16.02
C THR A 207 2.26 23.26 -14.92
N TRP A 208 1.25 24.13 -15.06
CA TRP A 208 0.12 24.16 -14.14
C TRP A 208 -0.56 22.80 -13.97
N GLY A 209 -0.69 22.03 -15.06
CA GLY A 209 -1.31 20.70 -15.05
C GLY A 209 -0.59 19.70 -14.12
N SER A 210 0.73 19.85 -13.96
CA SER A 210 1.58 19.01 -13.11
C SER A 210 1.61 19.41 -11.64
N GLU A 211 1.02 20.55 -11.25
CA GLU A 211 0.96 20.96 -9.85
C GLU A 211 -0.12 20.17 -9.09
N LEU A 212 0.10 19.94 -7.79
CA LEU A 212 -0.93 19.40 -6.92
C LEU A 212 -2.16 20.32 -6.92
N TYR A 213 -3.34 19.72 -6.83
CA TYR A 213 -4.59 20.46 -6.84
C TYR A 213 -4.64 21.44 -5.66
N LYS A 214 -4.97 22.71 -5.94
CA LYS A 214 -4.87 23.83 -4.99
C LYS A 214 -5.59 23.62 -3.65
N ASP A 215 -6.67 22.84 -3.64
CA ASP A 215 -7.50 22.61 -2.45
C ASP A 215 -7.11 21.34 -1.68
N LEU A 216 -6.14 20.57 -2.20
CA LEU A 216 -5.51 19.47 -1.48
C LEU A 216 -4.58 20.04 -0.41
N LYS A 217 -4.74 19.57 0.83
CA LYS A 217 -3.79 19.87 1.89
C LYS A 217 -2.48 19.15 1.64
N VAL A 218 -1.39 19.90 1.75
CA VAL A 218 -0.03 19.38 1.65
C VAL A 218 0.62 19.47 3.03
N VAL A 219 0.95 18.33 3.61
CA VAL A 219 1.67 18.25 4.89
C VAL A 219 3.12 18.68 4.67
N GLU A 220 3.65 19.54 5.55
CA GLU A 220 4.99 20.14 5.39
C GLU A 220 6.11 19.08 5.42
N SER A 221 5.98 18.06 6.26
CA SER A 221 6.94 16.96 6.38
C SER A 221 6.80 15.89 5.29
N ALA A 222 5.83 16.01 4.38
CA ALA A 222 5.56 14.99 3.39
C ALA A 222 6.65 14.89 2.32
N VAL A 223 6.84 13.68 1.82
CA VAL A 223 7.78 13.39 0.75
C VAL A 223 7.04 13.40 -0.59
N LYS A 224 7.60 14.10 -1.58
CA LYS A 224 7.11 14.09 -2.96
C LYS A 224 7.86 13.05 -3.78
N ILE A 225 7.13 12.18 -4.46
CA ILE A 225 7.66 11.14 -5.34
C ILE A 225 7.25 11.50 -6.77
N TYR A 226 8.23 11.76 -7.63
CA TYR A 226 7.99 12.07 -9.04
C TYR A 226 8.10 10.79 -9.86
N LYS A 227 7.09 10.51 -10.70
CA LYS A 227 7.05 9.34 -11.58
C LYS A 227 6.81 9.76 -13.04
N GLY A 228 7.08 8.84 -13.97
CA GLY A 228 6.93 9.11 -15.40
C GLY A 228 7.96 10.11 -15.95
N THR A 229 9.11 10.26 -15.28
CA THR A 229 10.13 11.26 -15.66
C THR A 229 11.02 10.84 -16.82
N ASN A 230 11.04 9.54 -17.16
CA ASN A 230 11.81 9.01 -18.28
C ASN A 230 10.97 9.14 -19.56
N PRO A 231 11.44 9.84 -20.60
CA PRO A 231 10.68 10.00 -21.84
C PRO A 231 10.35 8.67 -22.54
N GLU A 232 11.16 7.63 -22.32
CA GLU A 232 11.03 6.33 -22.98
C GLU A 232 10.12 5.35 -22.25
N VAL A 233 9.80 5.56 -20.97
CA VAL A 233 9.10 4.58 -20.13
C VAL A 233 8.10 5.28 -19.22
N ASP A 234 6.84 4.88 -19.35
CA ASP A 234 5.76 5.34 -18.47
C ASP A 234 5.82 4.65 -17.08
N SER A 235 5.16 5.24 -16.09
CA SER A 235 5.18 4.75 -14.71
C SER A 235 3.84 5.02 -14.04
N TYR A 236 3.01 3.98 -13.97
CA TYR A 236 1.73 4.05 -13.26
C TYR A 236 1.93 3.89 -11.75
N SER A 237 2.77 2.94 -11.35
CA SER A 237 3.05 2.68 -9.94
C SER A 237 3.96 3.75 -9.36
N ALA A 238 3.65 4.20 -8.14
CA ALA A 238 4.55 5.06 -7.38
C ALA A 238 5.73 4.28 -6.76
N PHE A 239 5.87 2.98 -7.00
CA PHE A 239 7.03 2.18 -6.61
C PHE A 239 8.04 2.03 -7.76
N TRP A 240 7.56 1.66 -8.95
CA TRP A 240 8.39 1.30 -10.09
C TRP A 240 7.92 1.95 -11.39
N ASP A 241 8.84 2.15 -12.34
CA ASP A 241 8.44 2.33 -13.73
C ASP A 241 7.77 1.08 -14.31
N ASN A 242 7.03 1.21 -15.41
CA ASN A 242 6.28 0.09 -16.00
C ASN A 242 7.18 -1.05 -16.51
N SER A 243 8.48 -0.78 -16.69
CA SER A 243 9.48 -1.79 -17.05
C SER A 243 10.17 -2.42 -15.82
N LYS A 244 9.86 -1.95 -14.61
CA LYS A 244 10.51 -2.28 -13.34
C LYS A 244 12.03 -2.07 -13.36
N LEU A 245 12.51 -1.11 -14.15
CA LEU A 245 13.93 -0.82 -14.31
C LEU A 245 14.40 0.31 -13.40
N THR A 246 13.53 1.28 -13.11
CA THR A 246 13.84 2.44 -12.26
C THR A 246 12.98 2.43 -11.01
N ASP A 247 13.62 2.40 -9.84
CA ASP A 247 12.98 2.61 -8.54
C ASP A 247 12.72 4.13 -8.34
N THR A 248 11.46 4.48 -8.06
CA THR A 248 11.01 5.85 -7.74
C THR A 248 11.46 6.34 -6.35
N LYS A 249 12.15 5.47 -5.59
CA LYS A 249 12.63 5.61 -4.20
C LYS A 249 11.55 5.47 -3.14
N LEU A 250 10.27 5.32 -3.49
CA LEU A 250 9.20 5.20 -2.50
C LEU A 250 9.44 4.01 -1.58
N GLU A 251 9.76 2.83 -2.12
CA GLU A 251 9.99 1.63 -1.34
C GLU A 251 11.12 1.83 -0.31
N ALA A 252 12.26 2.37 -0.76
CA ALA A 252 13.39 2.66 0.11
C ALA A 252 13.02 3.65 1.23
N GLN A 253 12.23 4.68 0.93
CA GLN A 253 11.77 5.65 1.92
C GLN A 253 10.80 5.05 2.95
N LEU A 254 9.92 4.14 2.53
CA LEU A 254 9.00 3.42 3.40
C LEU A 254 9.78 2.47 4.33
N LYS A 255 10.69 1.64 3.76
CA LYS A 255 11.52 0.71 4.52
C LYS A 255 12.41 1.41 5.53
N MET A 256 13.06 2.53 5.16
CA MET A 256 13.91 3.31 6.06
C MET A 256 13.14 3.88 7.26
N ARG A 257 11.81 4.10 7.13
CA ARG A 257 10.92 4.55 8.20
C ARG A 257 10.25 3.39 8.95
N ASN A 258 10.59 2.15 8.63
CA ASN A 258 9.95 0.95 9.15
C ASN A 258 8.43 0.94 8.94
N ILE A 259 7.93 1.56 7.87
CA ILE A 259 6.49 1.53 7.56
C ILE A 259 6.05 0.08 7.40
N THR A 260 4.96 -0.28 8.07
CA THR A 260 4.36 -1.61 8.00
C THR A 260 3.06 -1.60 7.19
N ASP A 261 2.37 -0.46 7.21
CA ASP A 261 1.03 -0.30 6.64
C ASP A 261 1.01 0.90 5.70
N VAL A 262 0.46 0.70 4.50
CA VAL A 262 0.24 1.78 3.54
C VAL A 262 -1.24 1.95 3.24
N TYR A 263 -1.69 3.19 3.29
CA TYR A 263 -3.04 3.60 2.97
C TYR A 263 -2.99 4.36 1.65
N VAL A 264 -3.63 3.83 0.61
CA VAL A 264 -3.53 4.34 -0.76
C VAL A 264 -4.81 5.05 -1.15
N CYS A 265 -4.70 6.28 -1.62
CA CYS A 265 -5.80 7.08 -2.15
C CYS A 265 -5.36 7.92 -3.36
N GLY A 266 -6.31 8.57 -4.03
CA GLY A 266 -6.00 9.51 -5.13
C GLY A 266 -6.61 9.13 -6.48
N VAL A 267 -5.88 9.41 -7.56
CA VAL A 267 -6.34 9.17 -8.93
C VAL A 267 -5.22 8.60 -9.81
N ALA A 268 -5.52 7.88 -10.89
CA ALA A 268 -6.80 7.22 -11.14
C ALA A 268 -6.87 5.89 -10.37
N TYR A 269 -8.05 5.58 -9.81
CA TYR A 269 -8.34 4.37 -9.02
C TYR A 269 -7.82 3.10 -9.69
N ASP A 270 -8.20 2.91 -10.94
CA ASP A 270 -7.98 1.74 -11.80
C ASP A 270 -6.66 1.79 -12.59
N VAL A 271 -5.84 2.83 -12.37
CA VAL A 271 -4.54 3.01 -13.02
C VAL A 271 -3.46 3.18 -11.96
N CYS A 272 -3.04 4.42 -11.66
CA CYS A 272 -1.91 4.69 -10.77
C CYS A 272 -2.15 4.21 -9.34
N VAL A 273 -3.36 4.41 -8.80
CA VAL A 273 -3.72 3.97 -7.44
C VAL A 273 -3.71 2.45 -7.35
N GLY A 274 -4.36 1.77 -8.29
CA GLY A 274 -4.42 0.31 -8.35
C GLY A 274 -3.06 -0.33 -8.53
N ALA A 275 -2.25 0.18 -9.47
CA ALA A 275 -0.88 -0.29 -9.69
C ALA A 275 -0.02 -0.12 -8.42
N THR A 276 -0.10 1.06 -7.78
CA THR A 276 0.62 1.34 -6.52
C THR A 276 0.19 0.42 -5.39
N ALA A 277 -1.12 0.15 -5.26
CA ALA A 277 -1.62 -0.75 -4.22
C ALA A 277 -1.16 -2.20 -4.43
N VAL A 278 -1.17 -2.69 -5.69
CA VAL A 278 -0.69 -4.04 -6.00
C VAL A 278 0.81 -4.16 -5.76
N ASP A 279 1.61 -3.19 -6.20
CA ASP A 279 3.05 -3.21 -5.95
C ASP A 279 3.38 -3.10 -4.45
N ALA A 280 2.64 -2.29 -3.67
CA ALA A 280 2.82 -2.23 -2.22
C ALA A 280 2.60 -3.58 -1.53
N ILE A 281 1.56 -4.33 -1.94
CA ILE A 281 1.30 -5.69 -1.46
C ILE A 281 2.47 -6.61 -1.82
N SER A 282 2.96 -6.53 -3.07
CA SER A 282 4.08 -7.34 -3.56
C SER A 282 5.40 -7.02 -2.85
N SER A 283 5.64 -5.74 -2.50
CA SER A 283 6.79 -5.30 -1.70
C SER A 283 6.63 -5.62 -0.19
N GLY A 284 5.52 -6.23 0.19
CA GLY A 284 5.32 -6.81 1.52
C GLY A 284 4.65 -5.89 2.54
N PHE A 285 4.15 -4.73 2.14
CA PHE A 285 3.40 -3.83 3.01
C PHE A 285 1.95 -4.29 3.18
N ARG A 286 1.41 -4.14 4.39
CA ARG A 286 -0.03 -4.31 4.64
C ARG A 286 -0.74 -3.16 3.95
N THR A 287 -1.54 -3.45 2.95
CA THR A 287 -2.05 -2.43 2.03
C THR A 287 -3.55 -2.25 2.17
N ILE A 288 -3.96 -1.00 2.38
CA ILE A 288 -5.34 -0.56 2.51
C ILE A 288 -5.65 0.41 1.37
N LEU A 289 -6.64 0.09 0.55
CA LEU A 289 -7.14 0.96 -0.52
C LEU A 289 -8.39 1.72 -0.03
N LEU A 290 -8.36 3.04 -0.13
CA LEU A 290 -9.40 3.93 0.40
C LEU A 290 -10.46 4.28 -0.66
N ASP A 291 -11.55 3.51 -0.72
CA ASP A 291 -12.54 3.53 -1.82
C ASP A 291 -13.16 4.93 -2.02
N ASP A 292 -13.65 5.55 -0.94
CA ASP A 292 -14.24 6.89 -0.96
C ASP A 292 -13.24 8.01 -1.29
N CYS A 293 -11.95 7.76 -1.11
CA CYS A 293 -10.84 8.68 -1.40
C CYS A 293 -10.21 8.45 -2.78
N CYS A 294 -10.84 7.66 -3.65
CA CYS A 294 -10.34 7.39 -4.99
C CYS A 294 -11.38 7.69 -6.07
N ARG A 295 -10.91 8.12 -7.25
CA ARG A 295 -11.73 8.22 -8.47
C ARG A 295 -10.96 7.69 -9.66
N GLY A 296 -11.66 7.04 -10.58
CA GLY A 296 -11.06 6.30 -11.69
C GLY A 296 -11.65 6.61 -13.05
N VAL A 297 -11.06 5.99 -14.06
CA VAL A 297 -11.33 6.20 -15.48
C VAL A 297 -12.50 5.33 -15.93
N ASP A 298 -12.54 4.06 -15.55
CA ASP A 298 -13.59 3.11 -15.95
C ASP A 298 -14.17 2.30 -14.78
N LEU A 299 -15.49 2.12 -14.75
CA LEU A 299 -16.16 1.41 -13.64
C LEU A 299 -15.84 -0.08 -13.60
N HIS A 300 -15.64 -0.72 -14.75
CA HIS A 300 -15.28 -2.13 -14.81
C HIS A 300 -13.86 -2.34 -14.28
N ASP A 301 -12.92 -1.50 -14.72
CA ASP A 301 -11.51 -1.60 -14.30
C ASP A 301 -11.33 -1.22 -12.82
N ILE A 302 -12.17 -0.33 -12.27
CA ILE A 302 -12.25 -0.04 -10.82
C ILE A 302 -12.62 -1.31 -10.05
N GLU A 303 -13.67 -2.03 -10.46
CA GLU A 303 -14.10 -3.24 -9.77
C GLU A 303 -13.09 -4.40 -9.93
N GLN A 304 -12.41 -4.48 -11.07
CA GLN A 304 -11.27 -5.39 -11.24
C GLN A 304 -10.13 -5.06 -10.27
N THR A 305 -9.82 -3.77 -10.11
CA THR A 305 -8.77 -3.29 -9.19
C THR A 305 -9.11 -3.63 -7.74
N LYS A 306 -10.35 -3.39 -7.30
CA LYS A 306 -10.84 -3.80 -5.98
C LYS A 306 -10.67 -5.30 -5.77
N SER A 307 -11.12 -6.09 -6.75
CA SER A 307 -11.03 -7.54 -6.72
C SER A 307 -9.58 -8.02 -6.65
N ALA A 308 -8.65 -7.38 -7.37
CA ALA A 308 -7.23 -7.69 -7.35
C ALA A 308 -6.61 -7.40 -5.97
N VAL A 309 -6.90 -6.25 -5.37
CA VAL A 309 -6.41 -5.91 -4.03
C VAL A 309 -6.91 -6.92 -3.00
N ILE A 310 -8.21 -7.24 -3.00
CA ILE A 310 -8.81 -8.21 -2.06
C ILE A 310 -8.23 -9.61 -2.27
N LYS A 311 -8.10 -10.05 -3.53
CA LYS A 311 -7.54 -11.36 -3.87
C LYS A 311 -6.11 -11.51 -3.36
N ASN A 312 -5.34 -10.43 -3.37
CA ASN A 312 -3.97 -10.39 -2.85
C ASN A 312 -3.89 -10.02 -1.36
N HIS A 313 -4.99 -10.15 -0.63
CA HIS A 313 -5.09 -9.95 0.82
C HIS A 313 -4.89 -8.50 1.30
N GLY A 314 -4.99 -7.52 0.40
CA GLY A 314 -5.23 -6.13 0.78
C GLY A 314 -6.67 -5.92 1.25
N VAL A 315 -6.95 -4.76 1.82
CA VAL A 315 -8.30 -4.41 2.29
C VAL A 315 -8.78 -3.15 1.58
N VAL A 316 -10.03 -3.17 1.11
CA VAL A 316 -10.72 -2.00 0.56
C VAL A 316 -11.69 -1.48 1.61
N MET A 317 -11.66 -0.17 1.91
CA MET A 317 -12.56 0.44 2.89
C MET A 317 -12.72 1.96 2.68
N ASP A 318 -13.68 2.55 3.40
CA ASP A 318 -13.85 4.00 3.45
C ASP A 318 -12.95 4.65 4.51
N SER A 319 -12.61 5.92 4.26
CA SER A 319 -11.82 6.81 5.13
C SER A 319 -12.29 6.84 6.58
N SER A 320 -13.60 6.70 6.81
CA SER A 320 -14.22 6.73 8.15
C SER A 320 -13.70 5.66 9.13
N ARG A 321 -13.13 4.58 8.61
CA ARG A 321 -12.62 3.45 9.41
C ARG A 321 -11.12 3.53 9.70
N VAL A 322 -10.39 4.35 8.95
CA VAL A 322 -8.91 4.38 8.93
C VAL A 322 -8.32 4.66 10.30
N ARG A 323 -8.90 5.58 11.08
CA ARG A 323 -8.38 5.95 12.41
C ARG A 323 -8.15 4.73 13.30
N ASN A 324 -9.15 3.85 13.38
CA ASN A 324 -9.04 2.69 14.26
C ASN A 324 -7.95 1.72 13.78
N MET A 325 -7.64 1.67 12.50
CA MET A 325 -6.56 0.81 11.99
C MET A 325 -5.19 1.40 12.28
N VAL A 326 -5.01 2.70 12.04
CA VAL A 326 -3.76 3.41 12.37
C VAL A 326 -3.46 3.32 13.87
N GLU A 327 -4.47 3.38 14.73
CA GLU A 327 -4.31 3.23 16.18
C GLU A 327 -4.17 1.76 16.65
N GLY A 328 -4.20 0.76 15.75
CA GLY A 328 -4.12 -0.66 16.12
C GLY A 328 -5.39 -1.24 16.77
N ASN A 329 -6.50 -0.51 16.72
CA ASN A 329 -7.80 -0.86 17.31
C ASN A 329 -8.72 -1.67 16.36
N ASP A 330 -8.52 -1.61 15.05
CA ASP A 330 -9.18 -2.45 14.04
C ASP A 330 -8.13 -3.30 13.32
N ARG A 331 -8.11 -4.61 13.62
CA ARG A 331 -7.07 -5.56 13.19
C ARG A 331 -7.67 -6.59 12.25
N ARG A 332 -7.51 -6.32 10.95
CA ARG A 332 -8.06 -7.12 9.85
C ARG A 332 -7.29 -8.44 9.67
N PRO A 333 -7.96 -9.62 9.70
CA PRO A 333 -7.29 -10.90 9.51
C PRO A 333 -6.66 -11.04 8.12
N GLU A 334 -7.19 -10.37 7.10
CA GLU A 334 -6.63 -10.38 5.74
C GLU A 334 -5.20 -9.84 5.72
N LEU A 335 -4.96 -8.71 6.40
CA LEU A 335 -3.64 -8.09 6.50
C LEU A 335 -2.69 -8.89 7.38
N GLY A 336 -3.21 -9.47 8.47
CA GLY A 336 -2.42 -10.37 9.32
C GLY A 336 -1.96 -11.61 8.57
N TYR A 337 -2.86 -12.22 7.80
CA TYR A 337 -2.55 -13.37 6.97
C TYR A 337 -1.51 -13.04 5.90
N LYS A 338 -1.67 -11.93 5.18
CA LYS A 338 -0.67 -11.48 4.19
C LYS A 338 0.71 -11.27 4.81
N LEU A 339 0.76 -10.66 6.00
CA LEU A 339 2.02 -10.47 6.71
C LEU A 339 2.69 -11.80 7.03
N ALA A 340 1.95 -12.81 7.50
CA ALA A 340 2.50 -14.14 7.75
C ALA A 340 3.07 -14.77 6.46
N LEU A 341 2.34 -14.69 5.33
CA LEU A 341 2.83 -15.18 4.04
C LEU A 341 4.14 -14.50 3.61
N ASN A 342 4.25 -13.18 3.79
CA ASN A 342 5.48 -12.44 3.48
C ASN A 342 6.64 -12.87 4.38
N LEU A 343 6.40 -13.18 5.66
CA LEU A 343 7.43 -13.70 6.56
C LEU A 343 7.95 -15.06 6.11
N ARG A 344 7.07 -15.95 5.63
CA ARG A 344 7.47 -17.23 5.03
C ARG A 344 8.37 -17.04 3.81
N GLU A 345 8.01 -16.12 2.91
CA GLU A 345 8.82 -15.82 1.73
C GLU A 345 10.22 -15.31 2.10
N ARG A 346 10.33 -14.45 3.13
CA ARG A 346 11.62 -13.97 3.65
C ARG A 346 12.47 -15.08 4.26
N GLN A 347 11.86 -16.02 4.99
CA GLN A 347 12.57 -17.19 5.53
C GLN A 347 13.11 -18.10 4.42
N GLN A 348 12.38 -18.24 3.31
CA GLN A 348 12.78 -19.05 2.16
C GLN A 348 13.83 -18.35 1.27
N HIS A 349 13.83 -17.02 1.24
CA HIS A 349 14.73 -16.20 0.41
C HIS A 349 15.43 -15.09 1.22
N PRO A 350 16.36 -15.43 2.15
CA PRO A 350 17.01 -14.45 3.01
C PRO A 350 17.90 -13.44 2.26
N GLU A 351 18.34 -13.76 1.04
CA GLU A 351 19.21 -12.89 0.22
C GLU A 351 18.45 -11.77 -0.53
N ALA A 352 17.12 -11.69 -0.42
CA ALA A 352 16.27 -10.74 -1.14
C ALA A 352 15.67 -9.61 -0.28
N SER A 353 16.05 -9.50 1.00
CA SER A 353 15.47 -8.55 1.97
C SER A 353 16.24 -7.25 2.14
#